data_AF-A0A816E6N5-F1
#
_entry.id   AF-A0A816E6N5-F1
#
_cell.length_a   1.000
_cell.length_b   1.000
_cell.length_c   1.000
_cell.angle_alpha   90.00
_cell.angle_beta   90.00
_cell.angle_gamma   90.00
#
_symmetry.space_group_name_H-M   'P 1'
#
loop_
_entity.id
_entity.type
_entity.pdbx_description
1 polymer ?
#
loop_
_entity_poly.entity_id
_entity_poly.type
_entity_poly.pdbx_seq_one_letter_code
_entity_poly.pdbx_strand_id
1 'polypeptide(L)'
;MVPFNTIQGIASTNVPAYSNEYDDFISFEGFYVHGIYTGVKWQCVEFARRWLLLRKSCIFRNVGSAADIWQQLTYVERVIDGEKFLLKTYSNGSPHKPKCDSFLIYPRNEGIPYGHIAVICEVEENFIRVTEENYRFHYWTSNYARQIPMINHNGLYYIEDYFNVYGWIEIENDHQLKPLDESNISLILQKYQKPKPIGELRRCFIFNKNFDDDYSLINVDSQKEKFLMQSNNKDVCYYKADEDFFENVSSTSNELYRLFMQAVDYIIHNDEVLTLFKIPNQIWFRIRRSWTEERDFDIIDHINFEFDGKHLKLCHYKVKQALTILQST
;
A
#
# COMPACT_ATOMS: atom_id res chain seq x y z
N MET A 1 7.66 -17.69 -5.73
CA MET A 1 7.19 -16.36 -5.33
C MET A 1 8.13 -15.34 -5.94
N VAL A 2 7.61 -14.30 -6.58
CA VAL A 2 8.40 -13.26 -7.24
C VAL A 2 8.86 -12.24 -6.18
N PRO A 3 10.15 -11.85 -6.11
CA PRO A 3 10.64 -10.90 -5.09
C PRO A 3 9.95 -9.54 -5.17
N PHE A 4 9.86 -8.84 -4.04
CA PHE A 4 9.33 -7.47 -3.98
C PHE A 4 9.92 -6.58 -5.09
N ASN A 5 9.10 -5.69 -5.65
CA ASN A 5 9.53 -4.71 -6.66
C ASN A 5 9.98 -5.30 -8.01
N THR A 6 9.82 -6.60 -8.21
CA THR A 6 10.08 -7.27 -9.49
C THR A 6 8.80 -7.27 -10.35
N ILE A 7 8.93 -7.02 -11.65
CA ILE A 7 7.81 -7.06 -12.58
C ILE A 7 7.28 -8.49 -12.71
N GLN A 8 6.01 -8.68 -12.41
CA GLN A 8 5.26 -9.92 -12.61
C GLN A 8 4.77 -10.05 -14.05
N GLY A 9 4.28 -8.96 -14.64
CA GLY A 9 3.78 -8.92 -16.01
C GLY A 9 3.46 -7.50 -16.47
N ILE A 10 2.98 -7.36 -17.70
CA ILE A 10 2.64 -6.06 -18.28
C ILE A 10 1.18 -6.08 -18.74
N ALA A 11 0.33 -5.36 -18.03
CA ALA A 11 -1.08 -5.14 -18.37
C ALA A 11 -1.19 -4.12 -19.50
N SER A 12 -2.19 -4.32 -20.37
CA SER A 12 -2.57 -3.36 -21.43
C SER A 12 -1.33 -2.80 -22.16
N THR A 13 -0.39 -3.65 -22.55
CA THR A 13 0.87 -3.34 -23.27
C THR A 13 1.91 -2.45 -22.56
N ASN A 14 1.53 -1.60 -21.60
CA ASN A 14 2.44 -0.60 -21.02
C ASN A 14 2.28 -0.33 -19.51
N VAL A 15 1.47 -1.11 -18.80
CA VAL A 15 1.28 -0.96 -17.35
C VAL A 15 1.93 -2.14 -16.63
N PRO A 16 3.17 -2.00 -16.11
CA PRO A 16 3.82 -3.10 -15.39
C PRO A 16 3.09 -3.41 -14.08
N ALA A 17 2.87 -4.67 -13.78
CA ALA A 17 2.45 -5.12 -12.46
C ALA A 17 3.69 -5.61 -11.69
N TYR A 18 3.90 -5.12 -10.49
CA TYR A 18 5.03 -5.49 -9.63
C TYR A 18 4.59 -6.48 -8.55
N SER A 19 5.54 -7.25 -8.03
CA SER A 19 5.30 -8.13 -6.91
C SER A 19 5.32 -7.35 -5.60
N ASN A 20 4.30 -7.55 -4.78
CA ASN A 20 4.26 -7.14 -3.39
C ASN A 20 4.84 -8.22 -2.45
N GLU A 21 5.53 -9.23 -3.01
CA GLU A 21 6.16 -10.36 -2.32
C GLU A 21 5.17 -11.35 -1.69
N TYR A 22 4.39 -10.94 -0.69
CA TYR A 22 3.41 -11.77 0.02
C TYR A 22 2.19 -10.95 0.51
N ASP A 23 1.11 -11.62 0.92
CA ASP A 23 -0.23 -11.03 1.11
C ASP A 23 -0.27 -9.86 2.12
N ASP A 24 0.44 -10.00 3.25
CA ASP A 24 0.42 -9.03 4.35
C ASP A 24 1.54 -7.97 4.27
N PHE A 25 2.32 -7.94 3.18
CA PHE A 25 3.42 -7.00 3.06
C PHE A 25 2.91 -5.58 2.77
N ILE A 26 3.38 -4.60 3.54
CA ILE A 26 3.10 -3.17 3.31
C ILE A 26 4.43 -2.41 3.32
N SER A 27 4.82 -1.88 2.16
CA SER A 27 6.06 -1.10 2.05
C SER A 27 5.97 0.29 2.70
N PHE A 28 4.75 0.82 2.83
CA PHE A 28 4.43 2.22 3.16
C PHE A 28 5.02 3.25 2.18
N GLU A 29 5.70 2.81 1.12
CA GLU A 29 6.28 3.66 0.10
C GLU A 29 5.24 4.07 -0.92
N GLY A 30 5.07 5.37 -1.10
CA GLY A 30 4.22 5.87 -2.18
C GLY A 30 4.85 5.67 -3.56
N PHE A 31 4.02 5.33 -4.54
CA PHE A 31 4.38 5.37 -5.95
C PHE A 31 3.78 6.60 -6.62
N TYR A 32 4.56 7.18 -7.54
CA TYR A 32 4.21 8.41 -8.23
C TYR A 32 4.50 8.28 -9.72
N VAL A 33 3.55 8.73 -10.54
CA VAL A 33 3.69 8.81 -12.00
C VAL A 33 3.49 10.25 -12.41
N HIS A 34 4.51 10.87 -13.00
CA HIS A 34 4.49 12.31 -13.35
C HIS A 34 4.10 13.24 -12.19
N GLY A 35 4.53 12.89 -10.98
CA GLY A 35 4.21 13.63 -9.75
C GLY A 35 2.84 13.29 -9.15
N ILE A 36 2.04 12.43 -9.78
CA ILE A 36 0.72 12.01 -9.28
C ILE A 36 0.87 10.78 -8.41
N TYR A 37 0.40 10.86 -7.16
CA TYR A 37 0.34 9.72 -6.26
C TYR A 37 -0.62 8.65 -6.79
N THR A 38 -0.12 7.45 -7.02
CA THR A 38 -0.93 6.32 -7.46
C THR A 38 -1.31 5.40 -6.30
N GLY A 39 -0.56 5.38 -5.20
CA GLY A 39 -0.85 4.54 -4.02
C GLY A 39 0.41 4.00 -3.37
N VAL A 40 0.26 3.12 -2.38
CA VAL A 40 1.39 2.43 -1.72
C VAL A 40 1.87 1.28 -2.60
N LYS A 41 3.19 1.17 -2.82
CA LYS A 41 3.82 0.03 -3.51
C LYS A 41 3.59 -1.28 -2.73
N TRP A 42 3.23 -2.40 -3.33
CA TRP A 42 2.59 -2.61 -4.64
C TRP A 42 1.19 -3.15 -4.39
N GLN A 43 0.34 -2.28 -3.87
CA GLN A 43 -1.00 -2.62 -3.42
C GLN A 43 -2.00 -2.63 -4.57
N CYS A 44 -3.07 -3.41 -4.46
CA CYS A 44 -4.09 -3.53 -5.50
C CYS A 44 -4.72 -2.18 -5.91
N VAL A 45 -4.94 -1.29 -4.93
CA VAL A 45 -5.45 0.08 -5.16
C VAL A 45 -4.44 0.94 -5.91
N GLU A 46 -3.14 0.77 -5.65
CA GLU A 46 -2.06 1.47 -6.36
C GLU A 46 -2.09 1.11 -7.84
N PHE A 47 -2.11 -0.19 -8.13
CA PHE A 47 -2.15 -0.69 -9.50
C PHE A 47 -3.39 -0.21 -10.25
N ALA A 48 -4.57 -0.31 -9.65
CA ALA A 48 -5.82 0.12 -10.30
C ALA A 48 -5.80 1.63 -10.63
N ARG A 49 -5.31 2.48 -9.72
CA ARG A 49 -5.18 3.93 -9.93
C ARG A 49 -4.13 4.25 -10.99
N ARG A 50 -2.99 3.57 -10.97
CA ARG A 50 -1.92 3.73 -11.96
C ARG A 50 -2.34 3.28 -13.35
N TRP A 51 -3.04 2.15 -13.44
CA TRP A 51 -3.62 1.66 -14.68
C TRP A 51 -4.58 2.68 -15.26
N LEU A 52 -5.50 3.21 -14.44
CA LEU A 52 -6.47 4.23 -14.86
C LEU A 52 -5.77 5.52 -15.35
N LEU A 53 -4.71 5.94 -14.66
CA LEU A 53 -3.93 7.12 -15.05
C LEU A 53 -3.29 6.91 -16.42
N LEU A 54 -2.55 5.82 -16.61
CA LEU A 54 -1.81 5.55 -17.83
C LEU A 54 -2.73 5.26 -19.02
N ARG A 55 -3.87 4.58 -18.78
CA ARG A 55 -4.75 4.09 -19.85
C ARG A 55 -5.90 5.03 -20.18
N LYS A 56 -6.31 5.88 -19.23
CA LYS A 56 -7.51 6.72 -19.36
C LYS A 56 -7.27 8.18 -18.96
N SER A 57 -6.04 8.56 -18.59
CA SER A 57 -5.69 9.90 -18.08
C SER A 57 -6.50 10.31 -16.85
N CYS A 58 -7.04 9.34 -16.12
CA CYS A 58 -7.95 9.57 -15.00
C CYS A 58 -7.39 9.00 -13.71
N ILE A 59 -7.84 9.52 -12.58
CA ILE A 59 -7.64 8.91 -11.27
C ILE A 59 -8.95 8.85 -10.49
N PHE A 60 -9.01 7.98 -9.49
CA PHE A 60 -10.02 8.03 -8.46
C PHE A 60 -9.44 8.53 -7.13
N ARG A 61 -10.30 9.10 -6.29
CA ARG A 61 -9.95 9.65 -4.97
C ARG A 61 -9.24 8.63 -4.06
N ASN A 62 -8.64 9.13 -2.98
CA ASN A 62 -8.14 8.25 -1.93
C ASN A 62 -9.31 7.53 -1.25
N VAL A 63 -9.06 6.26 -0.91
CA VAL A 63 -9.95 5.33 -0.23
C VAL A 63 -9.13 4.62 0.84
N GLY A 64 -9.73 4.34 2.00
CA GLY A 64 -9.02 3.67 3.10
C GLY A 64 -8.73 2.19 2.81
N SER A 65 -9.56 1.55 2.01
CA SER A 65 -9.38 0.16 1.57
C SER A 65 -9.96 -0.08 0.18
N ALA A 66 -9.61 -1.20 -0.44
CA ALA A 66 -10.14 -1.57 -1.74
C ALA A 66 -11.67 -1.81 -1.71
N ALA A 67 -12.18 -2.42 -0.64
CA ALA A 67 -13.62 -2.66 -0.48
C ALA A 67 -14.44 -1.36 -0.44
N ASP A 68 -13.88 -0.26 0.09
CA ASP A 68 -14.58 1.02 0.22
C ASP A 68 -14.91 1.67 -1.13
N ILE A 69 -14.19 1.28 -2.19
CA ILE A 69 -14.45 1.72 -3.56
C ILE A 69 -15.91 1.44 -3.95
N TRP A 70 -16.46 0.31 -3.51
CA TRP A 70 -17.82 -0.12 -3.85
C TRP A 70 -18.90 0.90 -3.48
N GLN A 71 -18.73 1.59 -2.34
CA GLN A 71 -19.74 2.51 -1.80
C GLN A 71 -19.34 3.98 -1.91
N GLN A 72 -18.03 4.28 -1.90
CA GLN A 72 -17.54 5.65 -1.81
C GLN A 72 -17.25 6.28 -3.17
N LEU A 73 -16.96 5.46 -4.20
CA LEU A 73 -16.52 5.97 -5.48
C LEU A 73 -17.68 6.19 -6.46
N THR A 74 -17.89 7.44 -6.87
CA THR A 74 -18.98 7.84 -7.75
C THR A 74 -18.52 8.41 -9.09
N TYR A 75 -17.25 8.80 -9.20
CA TYR A 75 -16.64 9.30 -10.43
C TYR A 75 -15.13 9.03 -10.45
N VAL A 76 -14.56 9.03 -11.65
CA VAL A 76 -13.13 9.24 -11.88
C VAL A 76 -12.91 10.64 -12.43
N GLU A 77 -11.74 11.22 -12.20
CA GLU A 77 -11.42 12.58 -12.62
C GLU A 77 -10.21 12.60 -13.54
N ARG A 78 -10.34 13.24 -14.69
CA ARG A 78 -9.28 13.40 -15.67
C ARG A 78 -8.26 14.42 -15.19
N VAL A 79 -6.98 14.05 -15.23
CA VAL A 79 -5.93 14.80 -14.51
C VAL A 79 -5.51 16.09 -15.20
N ILE A 80 -5.84 16.26 -16.48
CA ILE A 80 -5.42 17.40 -17.31
C ILE A 80 -6.39 18.59 -17.29
N ASP A 81 -7.66 18.35 -16.97
CA ASP A 81 -8.71 19.39 -16.98
C ASP A 81 -9.71 19.27 -15.82
N GLY A 82 -9.66 18.18 -15.05
CA GLY A 82 -10.56 17.95 -13.92
C GLY A 82 -11.96 17.50 -14.33
N GLU A 83 -12.18 17.09 -15.59
CA GLU A 83 -13.46 16.55 -16.01
C GLU A 83 -13.77 15.25 -15.26
N LYS A 84 -15.02 15.11 -14.80
CA LYS A 84 -15.47 13.98 -14.00
C LYS A 84 -16.34 13.04 -14.81
N PHE A 85 -16.01 11.77 -14.79
CA PHE A 85 -16.74 10.70 -15.46
C PHE A 85 -17.43 9.85 -14.40
N LEU A 86 -18.75 9.78 -14.47
CA LEU A 86 -19.56 9.03 -13.51
C LEU A 86 -19.25 7.54 -13.59
N LEU A 87 -19.38 6.88 -12.44
CA LEU A 87 -19.23 5.44 -12.32
C LEU A 87 -20.59 4.78 -12.15
N LYS A 88 -20.76 3.64 -12.82
CA LYS A 88 -21.93 2.80 -12.68
C LYS A 88 -21.55 1.45 -12.09
N THR A 89 -22.19 1.11 -10.99
CA THR A 89 -21.92 -0.11 -10.22
C THR A 89 -22.93 -1.19 -10.56
N TYR A 90 -22.46 -2.40 -10.75
CA TYR A 90 -23.28 -3.58 -11.05
C TYR A 90 -22.90 -4.71 -10.09
N SER A 91 -23.85 -5.12 -9.25
CA SER A 91 -23.66 -6.24 -8.33
C SER A 91 -23.38 -7.54 -9.08
N ASN A 92 -22.63 -8.45 -8.45
CA ASN A 92 -22.46 -9.81 -8.96
C ASN A 92 -23.84 -10.48 -9.10
N GLY A 93 -24.14 -11.08 -10.25
CA GLY A 93 -25.51 -11.49 -10.62
C GLY A 93 -26.33 -10.42 -11.33
N SER A 94 -25.72 -9.35 -11.83
CA SER A 94 -26.38 -8.31 -12.63
C SER A 94 -26.78 -8.85 -14.02
N PRO A 95 -27.88 -8.35 -14.64
CA PRO A 95 -28.22 -8.67 -16.02
C PRO A 95 -27.29 -7.99 -17.05
N HIS A 96 -26.43 -7.08 -16.60
CA HIS A 96 -25.43 -6.45 -17.45
C HIS A 96 -24.18 -7.33 -17.45
N LYS A 97 -23.64 -7.67 -18.61
CA LYS A 97 -22.33 -8.35 -18.70
C LYS A 97 -21.24 -7.32 -18.38
N PRO A 98 -20.19 -7.66 -17.61
CA PRO A 98 -19.06 -6.75 -17.40
C PRO A 98 -18.40 -6.40 -18.74
N LYS A 99 -17.85 -5.18 -18.84
CA LYS A 99 -16.99 -4.78 -19.97
C LYS A 99 -15.51 -4.90 -19.63
N CYS A 100 -14.68 -4.94 -20.67
CA CYS A 100 -13.27 -4.61 -20.49
C CYS A 100 -13.13 -3.20 -19.87
N ASP A 101 -12.04 -2.98 -19.17
CA ASP A 101 -11.70 -1.75 -18.44
C ASP A 101 -12.58 -1.48 -17.19
N SER A 102 -13.44 -2.44 -16.81
CA SER A 102 -14.20 -2.39 -15.55
C SER A 102 -13.33 -2.69 -14.34
N PHE A 103 -13.65 -2.09 -13.19
CA PHE A 103 -13.06 -2.48 -11.90
C PHE A 103 -13.86 -3.60 -11.24
N LEU A 104 -13.23 -4.73 -10.98
CA LEU A 104 -13.79 -5.83 -10.20
C LEU A 104 -13.50 -5.61 -8.72
N ILE A 105 -14.53 -5.59 -7.86
CA ILE A 105 -14.40 -5.24 -6.45
C ILE A 105 -14.80 -6.41 -5.54
N TYR A 106 -14.02 -6.62 -4.49
CA TYR A 106 -14.23 -7.67 -3.50
C TYR A 106 -14.54 -7.05 -2.11
N PRO A 107 -15.43 -7.68 -1.32
CA PRO A 107 -15.64 -7.36 0.07
C PRO A 107 -14.42 -7.73 0.92
N ARG A 108 -14.39 -7.15 2.12
CA ARG A 108 -13.48 -7.58 3.19
C ARG A 108 -13.82 -9.00 3.63
N ASN A 109 -12.80 -9.83 3.86
CA ASN A 109 -12.91 -11.14 4.52
C ASN A 109 -11.56 -11.53 5.15
N GLU A 110 -11.47 -12.71 5.78
CA GLU A 110 -10.26 -13.15 6.49
C GLU A 110 -9.01 -13.21 5.60
N GLY A 111 -9.13 -13.57 4.32
CA GLY A 111 -8.01 -13.67 3.39
C GLY A 111 -7.69 -12.38 2.62
N ILE A 112 -8.62 -11.42 2.59
CA ILE A 112 -8.44 -10.09 2.03
C ILE A 112 -9.10 -9.06 2.97
N PRO A 113 -8.47 -8.72 4.11
CA PRO A 113 -9.09 -7.92 5.17
C PRO A 113 -9.47 -6.49 4.74
N TYR A 114 -8.81 -5.97 3.69
CA TYR A 114 -9.08 -4.66 3.09
C TYR A 114 -9.98 -4.75 1.84
N GLY A 115 -10.49 -5.94 1.53
CA GLY A 115 -11.08 -6.26 0.23
C GLY A 115 -10.03 -6.26 -0.86
N HIS A 116 -10.48 -6.22 -2.11
CA HIS A 116 -9.59 -6.26 -3.26
C HIS A 116 -10.18 -5.53 -4.47
N ILE A 117 -9.31 -5.04 -5.34
CA ILE A 117 -9.67 -4.42 -6.63
C ILE A 117 -8.78 -5.00 -7.74
N ALA A 118 -9.42 -5.34 -8.86
CA ALA A 118 -8.74 -5.76 -10.07
C ALA A 118 -9.30 -5.01 -11.29
N VAL A 119 -8.54 -4.92 -12.37
CA VAL A 119 -9.02 -4.37 -13.65
C VAL A 119 -9.33 -5.52 -14.59
N ILE A 120 -10.55 -5.56 -15.13
CA ILE A 120 -10.97 -6.54 -16.13
C ILE A 120 -10.36 -6.15 -17.48
N CYS A 121 -9.49 -6.99 -18.04
CA CYS A 121 -8.77 -6.70 -19.29
C CYS A 121 -9.30 -7.49 -20.49
N GLU A 122 -10.07 -8.56 -20.25
CA GLU A 122 -10.69 -9.38 -21.29
C GLU A 122 -12.01 -9.94 -20.75
N VAL A 123 -13.04 -9.95 -21.60
CA VAL A 123 -14.35 -10.53 -21.27
C VAL A 123 -14.74 -11.45 -22.41
N GLU A 124 -14.79 -12.74 -22.10
CA GLU A 124 -15.21 -13.80 -23.02
C GLU A 124 -16.60 -14.31 -22.63
N GLU A 125 -17.04 -15.42 -23.23
CA GLU A 125 -18.37 -15.96 -22.93
C GLU A 125 -18.47 -16.55 -21.52
N ASN A 126 -17.47 -17.34 -21.12
CA ASN A 126 -17.50 -18.12 -19.87
C ASN A 126 -16.43 -17.70 -18.86
N PHE A 127 -15.68 -16.64 -19.13
CA PHE A 127 -14.65 -16.14 -18.23
C PHE A 127 -14.35 -14.67 -18.47
N ILE A 128 -13.68 -14.08 -17.48
CA ILE A 128 -12.97 -12.82 -17.60
C ILE A 128 -11.49 -13.03 -17.30
N ARG A 129 -10.64 -12.12 -17.77
CA ARG A 129 -9.25 -12.02 -17.32
C ARG A 129 -9.02 -10.70 -16.64
N VAL A 130 -8.24 -10.74 -15.58
CA VAL A 130 -7.96 -9.56 -14.75
C VAL A 130 -6.47 -9.28 -14.66
N THR A 131 -6.15 -8.00 -14.53
CA THR A 131 -4.82 -7.50 -14.20
C THR A 131 -4.91 -6.83 -12.84
N GLU A 132 -4.00 -7.18 -11.93
CA GLU A 132 -4.02 -6.71 -10.54
C GLU A 132 -2.65 -6.87 -9.88
N GLU A 133 -2.46 -6.20 -8.76
CA GLU A 133 -1.33 -6.44 -7.84
C GLU A 133 -1.87 -6.91 -6.48
N ASN A 134 -0.98 -7.44 -5.64
CA ASN A 134 -1.29 -7.91 -4.29
C ASN A 134 -2.44 -8.95 -4.19
N TYR A 135 -2.38 -9.99 -5.04
CA TYR A 135 -3.31 -11.13 -4.98
C TYR A 135 -2.63 -12.46 -5.29
N ARG A 136 -1.74 -12.50 -6.30
CA ARG A 136 -0.82 -13.60 -6.58
C ARG A 136 0.57 -13.04 -6.88
N PHE A 137 1.61 -13.77 -6.49
CA PHE A 137 3.02 -13.36 -6.56
C PHE A 137 3.84 -14.23 -7.51
N HIS A 138 3.41 -14.31 -8.77
CA HIS A 138 3.99 -15.16 -9.80
C HIS A 138 4.22 -14.38 -11.10
N TYR A 139 5.17 -14.82 -11.92
CA TYR A 139 5.35 -14.25 -13.26
C TYR A 139 4.14 -14.57 -14.11
N TRP A 140 3.55 -13.55 -14.72
CA TRP A 140 2.43 -13.68 -15.63
C TRP A 140 2.93 -14.31 -16.92
N THR A 141 2.13 -15.22 -17.48
CA THR A 141 2.42 -15.84 -18.78
C THR A 141 1.93 -15.00 -19.96
N SER A 142 1.18 -13.93 -19.69
CA SER A 142 0.57 -13.04 -20.68
C SER A 142 0.35 -11.64 -20.07
N ASN A 143 -0.49 -10.83 -20.70
CA ASN A 143 -0.89 -9.49 -20.28
C ASN A 143 -1.96 -9.46 -19.17
N TYR A 144 -2.18 -10.57 -18.45
CA TYR A 144 -3.16 -10.72 -17.36
C TYR A 144 -2.59 -11.54 -16.21
N ALA A 145 -3.07 -11.28 -15.00
CA ALA A 145 -2.64 -11.96 -13.78
C ALA A 145 -3.30 -13.35 -13.64
N ARG A 146 -4.60 -13.42 -13.92
CA ARG A 146 -5.39 -14.66 -13.84
C ARG A 146 -6.69 -14.57 -14.62
N GLN A 147 -7.29 -15.73 -14.82
CA GLN A 147 -8.59 -15.92 -15.42
C GLN A 147 -9.60 -16.33 -14.36
N ILE A 148 -10.81 -15.77 -14.40
CA ILE A 148 -11.88 -16.02 -13.45
C ILE A 148 -13.11 -16.52 -14.22
N PRO A 149 -13.71 -17.65 -13.83
CA PRO A 149 -14.97 -18.12 -14.40
C PRO A 149 -16.08 -17.06 -14.33
N MET A 150 -16.87 -16.98 -15.40
CA MET A 150 -18.08 -16.17 -15.47
C MET A 150 -19.22 -17.04 -15.97
N ILE A 151 -20.31 -17.11 -15.21
CA ILE A 151 -21.47 -17.95 -15.49
C ILE A 151 -22.65 -17.05 -15.83
N ASN A 152 -23.31 -17.34 -16.94
CA ASN A 152 -24.63 -16.77 -17.24
C ASN A 152 -25.72 -17.76 -16.81
N HIS A 153 -26.53 -17.35 -15.83
CA HIS A 153 -27.69 -18.11 -15.39
C HIS A 153 -28.95 -17.26 -15.58
N ASN A 154 -29.81 -17.65 -16.53
CA ASN A 154 -31.06 -16.96 -16.87
C ASN A 154 -30.89 -15.46 -17.18
N GLY A 155 -29.80 -15.10 -17.88
CA GLY A 155 -29.51 -13.71 -18.25
C GLY A 155 -28.84 -12.89 -17.15
N LEU A 156 -28.48 -13.50 -16.02
CA LEU A 156 -27.71 -12.87 -14.96
C LEU A 156 -26.26 -13.37 -14.99
N TYR A 157 -25.30 -12.45 -14.89
CA TYR A 157 -23.88 -12.74 -14.97
C TYR A 157 -23.25 -12.81 -13.58
N TYR A 158 -22.64 -13.95 -13.28
CA TYR A 158 -21.94 -14.23 -12.03
C TYR A 158 -20.46 -14.44 -12.30
N ILE A 159 -19.60 -13.70 -11.60
CA ILE A 159 -18.15 -13.94 -11.55
C ILE A 159 -17.89 -14.80 -10.32
N GLU A 160 -17.38 -16.01 -10.54
CA GLU A 160 -17.12 -17.00 -9.50
C GLU A 160 -15.62 -17.12 -9.25
N ASP A 161 -15.20 -16.72 -8.06
CA ASP A 161 -13.81 -16.70 -7.65
C ASP A 161 -13.64 -17.28 -6.25
N TYR A 162 -12.40 -17.48 -5.82
CA TYR A 162 -12.09 -18.03 -4.50
C TYR A 162 -12.70 -17.19 -3.36
N PHE A 163 -12.64 -15.87 -3.49
CA PHE A 163 -13.33 -14.95 -2.58
C PHE A 163 -14.60 -14.42 -3.23
N ASN A 164 -15.61 -14.12 -2.40
CA ASN A 164 -16.84 -13.48 -2.86
C ASN A 164 -16.53 -12.17 -3.58
N VAL A 165 -17.29 -11.87 -4.63
CA VAL A 165 -17.17 -10.63 -5.43
C VAL A 165 -18.39 -9.75 -5.14
N TYR A 166 -18.18 -8.47 -4.84
CA TYR A 166 -19.31 -7.52 -4.75
C TYR A 166 -19.95 -7.31 -6.12
N GLY A 167 -19.10 -7.12 -7.14
CA GLY A 167 -19.48 -6.94 -8.54
C GLY A 167 -18.43 -6.12 -9.26
N TRP A 168 -18.84 -5.37 -10.27
CA TRP A 168 -17.93 -4.52 -11.05
C TRP A 168 -18.47 -3.10 -11.21
N ILE A 169 -17.53 -2.18 -11.46
CA ILE A 169 -17.78 -0.75 -11.66
C ILE A 169 -17.29 -0.38 -13.06
N GLU A 170 -18.15 0.27 -13.84
CA GLU A 170 -17.87 0.76 -15.19
C GLU A 170 -17.79 2.28 -15.20
N ILE A 171 -16.90 2.84 -16.03
CA ILE A 171 -16.84 4.28 -16.28
C ILE A 171 -17.86 4.62 -17.37
N GLU A 172 -18.78 5.53 -17.08
CA GLU A 172 -19.70 6.04 -18.10
C GLU A 172 -18.95 6.92 -19.10
N ASN A 173 -19.31 6.80 -20.38
CA ASN A 173 -18.67 7.53 -21.49
C ASN A 173 -17.16 7.28 -21.63
N ASP A 174 -16.69 6.08 -21.28
CA ASP A 174 -15.28 5.67 -21.38
C ASP A 174 -14.65 5.86 -22.78
N HIS A 175 -15.45 5.90 -23.85
CA HIS A 175 -14.99 6.20 -25.21
C HIS A 175 -14.32 7.59 -25.37
N GLN A 176 -14.56 8.52 -24.44
CA GLN A 176 -13.92 9.83 -24.41
C GLN A 176 -12.54 9.80 -23.74
N LEU A 177 -12.24 8.75 -23.00
CA LEU A 177 -11.01 8.60 -22.24
C LEU A 177 -9.90 8.07 -23.14
N LYS A 178 -8.73 8.70 -23.02
CA LYS A 178 -7.54 8.37 -23.80
C LYS A 178 -6.36 8.09 -22.88
N PRO A 179 -5.41 7.24 -23.31
CA PRO A 179 -4.16 7.05 -22.60
C PRO A 179 -3.46 8.38 -22.33
N LEU A 180 -2.76 8.46 -21.20
CA LEU A 180 -1.92 9.61 -20.91
C LEU A 180 -0.71 9.56 -21.83
N ASP A 181 -0.54 10.59 -22.65
CA ASP A 181 0.55 10.72 -23.60
C ASP A 181 1.52 11.85 -23.21
N GLU A 182 2.70 11.86 -23.84
CA GLU A 182 3.76 12.84 -23.56
C GLU A 182 3.33 14.30 -23.80
N SER A 183 2.41 14.53 -24.74
CA SER A 183 1.92 15.87 -25.07
C SER A 183 0.99 16.44 -23.98
N ASN A 184 0.38 15.56 -23.18
CA ASN A 184 -0.58 15.90 -22.14
C ASN A 184 0.05 15.98 -20.74
N ILE A 185 1.28 15.51 -20.54
CA ILE A 185 1.95 15.53 -19.23
C ILE A 185 2.07 16.96 -18.68
N SER A 186 2.38 17.95 -19.53
CA SER A 186 2.48 19.35 -19.11
C SER A 186 1.13 19.98 -18.72
N LEU A 187 0.02 19.34 -19.08
CA LEU A 187 -1.33 19.80 -18.76
C LEU A 187 -1.84 19.25 -17.42
N ILE A 188 -1.12 18.31 -16.80
CA ILE A 188 -1.51 17.75 -15.50
C ILE A 188 -1.72 18.89 -14.50
N LEU A 189 -2.91 18.92 -13.90
CA LEU A 189 -3.27 19.98 -12.95
C LEU A 189 -2.35 19.93 -11.73
N GLN A 190 -1.86 21.11 -11.33
CA GLN A 190 -0.92 21.28 -10.21
C GLN A 190 -1.40 20.64 -8.88
N LYS A 191 -2.72 20.54 -8.68
CA LYS A 191 -3.30 19.89 -7.49
C LYS A 191 -2.89 18.42 -7.34
N TYR A 192 -2.55 17.75 -8.44
CA TYR A 192 -2.09 16.35 -8.45
C TYR A 192 -0.58 16.19 -8.37
N GLN A 193 0.19 17.25 -8.62
CA GLN A 193 1.66 17.23 -8.63
C GLN A 193 2.28 17.66 -7.30
N LYS A 194 1.46 17.82 -6.25
CA LYS A 194 1.97 18.29 -4.96
C LYS A 194 2.93 17.25 -4.37
N PRO A 195 4.12 17.66 -3.89
CA PRO A 195 5.03 16.76 -3.20
C PRO A 195 4.32 16.20 -1.97
N LYS A 196 4.62 14.94 -1.62
CA LYS A 196 4.09 14.31 -0.41
C LYS A 196 4.42 15.22 0.78
N PRO A 197 3.42 15.70 1.55
CA PRO A 197 3.72 16.40 2.78
C PRO A 197 4.47 15.43 3.71
N ILE A 198 5.40 15.96 4.51
CA ILE A 198 6.11 15.14 5.51
C ILE A 198 5.16 14.63 6.60
N GLY A 199 3.96 15.21 6.69
CA GLY A 199 2.97 14.99 7.73
C GLY A 199 3.23 15.83 8.96
N GLU A 200 2.36 15.69 9.96
CA GLU A 200 2.40 16.46 11.18
C GLU A 200 2.44 15.59 12.42
N LEU A 201 3.32 15.97 13.35
CA LEU A 201 3.39 15.42 14.70
C LEU A 201 3.06 16.52 15.70
N ARG A 202 1.83 16.52 16.21
CA ARG A 202 1.34 17.54 17.14
C ARG A 202 1.46 17.07 18.58
N ARG A 203 1.93 17.96 19.45
CA ARG A 203 1.84 17.77 20.89
C ARG A 203 0.44 18.15 21.37
N CYS A 204 -0.22 17.23 22.06
CA CYS A 204 -1.59 17.38 22.56
C CYS A 204 -1.64 17.25 24.08
N PHE A 205 -2.64 17.88 24.70
CA PHE A 205 -2.85 17.87 26.14
C PHE A 205 -4.31 17.50 26.44
N ILE A 206 -4.51 16.62 27.41
CA ILE A 206 -5.83 16.32 28.00
C ILE A 206 -5.92 17.11 29.29
N PHE A 207 -6.68 18.21 29.25
CA PHE A 207 -7.03 18.99 30.43
C PHE A 207 -8.37 18.51 30.95
N ASN A 208 -8.46 18.34 32.27
CA ASN A 208 -9.60 17.76 32.96
C ASN A 208 -10.93 18.49 32.62
N LYS A 209 -11.65 17.97 31.63
CA LYS A 209 -13.10 18.11 31.45
C LYS A 209 -13.60 16.70 31.22
N ASN A 210 -14.71 16.39 31.89
CA ASN A 210 -15.39 15.10 31.96
C ASN A 210 -14.92 14.10 30.90
N PHE A 211 -14.42 12.97 31.38
CA PHE A 211 -13.95 11.79 30.65
C PHE A 211 -15.08 11.12 29.80
N ASP A 212 -15.97 11.89 29.21
CA ASP A 212 -17.05 11.48 28.32
C ASP A 212 -17.00 12.44 27.12
N ASP A 213 -16.60 11.94 25.94
CA ASP A 213 -17.22 12.27 24.64
C ASP A 213 -16.35 11.98 23.40
N ASP A 214 -15.10 11.52 23.50
CA ASP A 214 -14.31 11.24 22.28
C ASP A 214 -13.39 10.00 22.35
N TYR A 215 -13.87 8.93 23.00
CA TYR A 215 -13.18 7.63 23.08
C TYR A 215 -13.55 6.70 21.91
N SER A 216 -13.45 7.17 20.66
CA SER A 216 -13.52 6.29 19.49
C SER A 216 -12.17 5.64 19.13
N LEU A 217 -11.10 6.01 19.83
CA LEU A 217 -9.71 5.64 19.52
C LEU A 217 -8.97 4.87 20.63
N ILE A 218 -9.65 4.53 21.73
CA ILE A 218 -9.03 3.97 22.93
C ILE A 218 -9.64 2.61 23.20
N ASN A 219 -8.80 1.58 23.29
CA ASN A 219 -9.23 0.21 23.53
C ASN A 219 -9.34 -0.02 25.04
N VAL A 220 -10.54 0.22 25.58
CA VAL A 220 -10.88 0.19 27.02
C VAL A 220 -10.48 -1.11 27.75
N ASP A 221 -10.17 -2.18 27.02
CA ASP A 221 -9.71 -3.45 27.56
C ASP A 221 -8.19 -3.56 27.75
N SER A 222 -7.40 -2.60 27.27
CA SER A 222 -5.95 -2.60 27.45
C SER A 222 -5.55 -2.30 28.90
N GLN A 223 -4.69 -3.14 29.48
CA GLN A 223 -4.15 -2.90 30.84
C GLN A 223 -3.29 -1.63 30.92
N LYS A 224 -2.69 -1.20 29.80
CA LYS A 224 -1.88 0.03 29.70
C LYS A 224 -2.71 1.30 29.84
N GLU A 225 -3.85 1.37 29.17
CA GLU A 225 -4.72 2.54 29.25
C GLU A 225 -5.41 2.61 30.62
N LYS A 226 -5.68 1.47 31.26
CA LYS A 226 -6.10 1.42 32.67
C LYS A 226 -5.02 1.98 33.62
N PHE A 227 -3.74 1.82 33.31
CA PHE A 227 -2.64 2.43 34.07
C PHE A 227 -2.56 3.96 33.86
N LEU A 228 -2.79 4.45 32.63
CA LEU A 228 -2.91 5.88 32.32
C LEU A 228 -4.14 6.51 33.00
N MET A 229 -5.24 5.78 33.16
CA MET A 229 -6.42 6.23 33.90
C MET A 229 -6.26 6.19 35.42
N GLN A 230 -5.35 5.38 35.96
CA GLN A 230 -5.11 5.24 37.41
C GLN A 230 -4.15 6.29 37.97
N SER A 231 -3.44 7.05 37.12
CA SER A 231 -2.64 8.17 37.61
C SER A 231 -3.55 9.33 37.99
N ASN A 232 -3.78 9.49 39.30
CA ASN A 232 -4.51 10.62 39.92
C ASN A 232 -3.86 12.01 39.70
N ASN A 233 -2.99 12.18 38.69
CA ASN A 233 -2.34 13.43 38.37
C ASN A 233 -2.86 14.03 37.07
N LYS A 234 -3.24 15.30 37.22
CA LYS A 234 -3.79 16.22 36.24
C LYS A 234 -2.82 16.43 35.08
N ASP A 235 -3.39 16.66 33.91
CA ASP A 235 -2.75 17.06 32.65
C ASP A 235 -1.87 15.97 32.00
N VAL A 236 -2.48 15.14 31.15
CA VAL A 236 -1.76 14.15 30.33
C VAL A 236 -1.31 14.81 29.03
N CYS A 237 -0.04 14.63 28.66
CA CYS A 237 0.51 15.06 27.38
C CYS A 237 0.77 13.84 26.49
N TYR A 238 0.36 13.92 25.22
CA TYR A 238 0.62 12.90 24.21
C TYR A 238 1.00 13.56 22.88
N TYR A 239 1.44 12.76 21.91
CA TYR A 239 1.65 13.22 20.54
C TYR A 239 0.64 12.55 19.60
N LYS A 240 0.10 13.31 18.66
CA LYS A 240 -0.75 12.82 17.58
C LYS A 240 -0.02 13.00 16.27
N ALA A 241 0.28 11.89 15.61
CA ALA A 241 0.73 11.86 14.23
C ALA A 241 -0.49 11.84 13.29
N ASP A 242 -0.41 12.54 12.17
CA ASP A 242 -1.32 12.28 11.04
C ASP A 242 -0.84 11.08 10.20
N GLU A 243 -1.69 10.67 9.26
CA GLU A 243 -1.44 9.53 8.39
C GLU A 243 -0.20 9.73 7.51
N ASP A 244 -0.03 10.94 6.96
CA ASP A 244 1.14 11.30 6.15
C ASP A 244 2.45 11.11 6.95
N PHE A 245 2.48 11.54 8.21
CA PHE A 245 3.66 11.41 9.07
C PHE A 245 3.97 9.94 9.34
N PHE A 246 2.93 9.16 9.69
CA PHE A 246 3.08 7.73 9.97
C PHE A 246 3.61 6.96 8.75
N GLU A 247 3.05 7.19 7.56
CA GLU A 247 3.52 6.56 6.33
C GLU A 247 4.95 6.96 5.98
N ASN A 248 5.32 8.23 6.17
CA ASN A 248 6.68 8.71 5.88
C ASN A 248 7.71 8.09 6.81
N VAL A 249 7.41 8.00 8.12
CA VAL A 249 8.30 7.31 9.07
C VAL A 249 8.41 5.83 8.71
N SER A 250 7.30 5.18 8.36
CA SER A 250 7.26 3.75 8.03
C SER A 250 8.05 3.43 6.75
N SER A 251 7.83 4.19 5.67
CA SER A 251 8.57 4.03 4.41
C SER A 251 10.07 4.33 4.58
N THR A 252 10.41 5.42 5.27
CA THR A 252 11.80 5.76 5.57
C THR A 252 12.47 4.65 6.39
N SER A 253 11.74 4.05 7.33
CA SER A 253 12.26 2.93 8.14
C SER A 253 12.55 1.70 7.27
N ASN A 254 11.64 1.35 6.36
CA ASN A 254 11.80 0.24 5.43
C ASN A 254 12.96 0.46 4.45
N GLU A 255 13.11 1.67 3.92
CA GLU A 255 14.23 2.03 3.04
C GLU A 255 15.57 1.96 3.79
N LEU A 256 15.65 2.56 4.99
CA LEU A 256 16.86 2.53 5.80
C LEU A 256 17.24 1.10 6.19
N TYR A 257 16.28 0.27 6.58
CA TYR A 257 16.54 -1.14 6.87
C TYR A 257 17.17 -1.86 5.67
N ARG A 258 16.62 -1.67 4.46
CA ARG A 258 17.20 -2.25 3.23
C ARG A 258 18.61 -1.74 2.97
N LEU A 259 18.87 -0.44 3.15
CA LEU A 259 20.22 0.14 3.04
C LEU A 259 21.18 -0.45 4.07
N PHE A 260 20.74 -0.65 5.31
CA PHE A 260 21.54 -1.31 6.35
C PHE A 260 21.88 -2.75 5.97
N MET A 261 20.90 -3.52 5.49
CA MET A 261 21.15 -4.90 5.05
C MET A 261 22.14 -4.97 3.89
N GLN A 262 22.04 -4.05 2.91
CA GLN A 262 23.01 -3.94 1.82
C GLN A 262 24.40 -3.55 2.30
N ALA A 263 24.50 -2.61 3.25
CA ALA A 263 25.76 -2.20 3.82
C ALA A 263 26.43 -3.35 4.60
N VAL A 264 25.67 -4.09 5.42
CA VAL A 264 26.17 -5.26 6.15
C VAL A 264 26.65 -6.34 5.19
N ASP A 265 25.90 -6.62 4.12
CA ASP A 265 26.30 -7.58 3.09
C ASP A 265 27.65 -7.19 2.46
N TYR A 266 27.81 -5.92 2.10
CA TYR A 266 29.07 -5.39 1.57
C TYR A 266 30.24 -5.51 2.57
N ILE A 267 30.01 -5.15 3.84
CA ILE A 267 31.02 -5.23 4.92
C ILE A 267 31.48 -6.67 5.12
N ILE A 268 30.56 -7.63 5.18
CA ILE A 268 30.89 -9.03 5.49
C ILE A 268 31.71 -9.69 4.37
N HIS A 269 31.52 -9.26 3.12
CA HIS A 269 32.27 -9.73 1.96
C HIS A 269 33.57 -8.94 1.69
N ASN A 270 33.90 -7.93 2.50
CA ASN A 270 35.10 -7.10 2.33
C ASN A 270 35.96 -7.03 3.60
N ASP A 271 37.08 -7.78 3.62
CA ASP A 271 38.00 -7.86 4.77
C ASP A 271 38.58 -6.50 5.20
N GLU A 272 38.86 -5.61 4.23
CA GLU A 272 39.44 -4.29 4.53
C GLU A 272 38.44 -3.44 5.32
N VAL A 273 37.17 -3.47 4.92
CA VAL A 273 36.09 -2.75 5.59
C VAL A 273 35.76 -3.40 6.94
N LEU A 274 35.69 -4.73 6.99
CA LEU A 274 35.41 -5.48 8.22
C LEU A 274 36.46 -5.21 9.32
N THR A 275 37.72 -4.99 8.94
CA THR A 275 38.81 -4.64 9.87
C THR A 275 38.54 -3.33 10.61
N LEU A 276 37.84 -2.36 9.99
CA LEU A 276 37.50 -1.07 10.60
C LEU A 276 36.60 -1.22 11.84
N PHE A 277 35.81 -2.30 11.90
CA PHE A 277 34.94 -2.61 13.03
C PHE A 277 35.68 -3.18 14.25
N LYS A 278 37.00 -3.40 14.13
CA LYS A 278 37.87 -3.91 15.21
C LYS A 278 37.39 -5.24 15.79
N ILE A 279 36.77 -6.07 14.97
CA ILE A 279 36.32 -7.41 15.33
C ILE A 279 37.48 -8.40 15.16
N PRO A 280 37.78 -9.27 16.14
CA PRO A 280 38.84 -10.26 16.03
C PRO A 280 38.67 -11.17 14.80
N ASN A 281 39.73 -11.33 14.00
CA ASN A 281 39.66 -12.10 12.75
C ASN A 281 39.31 -13.58 12.95
N GLN A 282 39.56 -14.13 14.14
CA GLN A 282 39.24 -15.51 14.49
C GLN A 282 37.73 -15.81 14.46
N ILE A 283 36.86 -14.78 14.52
CA ILE A 283 35.40 -14.97 14.51
C ILE A 283 34.75 -14.57 13.19
N TRP A 284 35.49 -14.05 12.20
CA TRP A 284 34.92 -13.59 10.93
C TRP A 284 34.19 -14.72 10.18
N PHE A 285 34.71 -15.94 10.21
CA PHE A 285 34.03 -17.08 9.60
C PHE A 285 32.67 -17.36 10.24
N ARG A 286 32.51 -17.13 11.56
CA ARG A 286 31.23 -17.31 12.27
C ARG A 286 30.24 -16.21 11.91
N ILE A 287 30.71 -14.97 11.76
CA ILE A 287 29.89 -13.83 11.35
C ILE A 287 29.35 -14.04 9.94
N ARG A 288 30.23 -14.42 8.99
CA ARG A 288 29.84 -14.78 7.61
C ARG A 288 28.82 -15.90 7.57
N ARG A 289 29.04 -16.93 8.38
CA ARG A 289 28.14 -18.06 8.50
C ARG A 289 26.77 -17.65 9.03
N SER A 290 26.72 -16.87 10.11
CA SER A 290 25.46 -16.32 10.66
C SER A 290 24.74 -15.44 9.63
N TRP A 291 25.45 -14.58 8.90
CA TRP A 291 24.85 -13.78 7.83
C TRP A 291 24.28 -14.61 6.67
N THR A 292 24.85 -15.77 6.38
CA THR A 292 24.37 -16.64 5.29
C THR A 292 23.22 -17.54 5.75
N GLU A 293 23.30 -18.04 6.98
CA GLU A 293 22.36 -19.06 7.50
C GLU A 293 21.19 -18.45 8.26
N GLU A 294 21.35 -17.25 8.86
CA GLU A 294 20.42 -16.69 9.84
C GLU A 294 19.87 -15.30 9.47
N ARG A 295 20.13 -14.81 8.25
CA ARG A 295 19.76 -13.44 7.82
C ARG A 295 18.29 -13.09 8.06
N ASP A 296 17.39 -14.01 7.77
CA ASP A 296 15.95 -13.77 7.79
C ASP A 296 15.32 -14.10 9.16
N PHE A 297 16.14 -14.40 10.18
CA PHE A 297 15.68 -14.76 11.52
C PHE A 297 15.74 -13.60 12.52
N ASP A 298 16.13 -12.39 12.10
CA ASP A 298 16.06 -11.23 12.97
C ASP A 298 14.60 -10.87 13.26
N ILE A 299 14.26 -10.87 14.55
CA ILE A 299 12.86 -10.76 15.00
C ILE A 299 12.48 -9.30 15.20
N ILE A 300 13.38 -8.47 15.77
CA ILE A 300 13.05 -7.10 16.19
C ILE A 300 14.26 -6.16 16.16
N ASP A 301 14.08 -5.01 15.52
CA ASP A 301 15.02 -3.90 15.49
C ASP A 301 14.38 -2.57 15.88
N HIS A 302 15.21 -1.57 16.20
CA HIS A 302 14.77 -0.23 16.57
C HIS A 302 15.53 0.86 15.82
N ILE A 303 14.79 1.69 15.06
CA ILE A 303 15.33 2.88 14.38
C ILE A 303 14.97 4.12 15.20
N ASN A 304 15.93 5.01 15.41
CA ASN A 304 15.69 6.26 16.14
C ASN A 304 15.72 7.44 15.18
N PHE A 305 14.64 8.20 15.18
CA PHE A 305 14.51 9.41 14.38
C PHE A 305 14.42 10.65 15.27
N GLU A 306 14.98 11.74 14.78
CA GLU A 306 14.68 13.10 15.24
C GLU A 306 13.77 13.77 14.22
N PHE A 307 12.72 14.43 14.71
CA PHE A 307 11.79 15.22 13.90
C PHE A 307 11.65 16.63 14.49
N ASP A 308 11.94 17.64 13.68
CA ASP A 308 11.89 19.06 14.08
C ASP A 308 10.60 19.78 13.66
N GLY A 309 9.62 19.03 13.13
CA GLY A 309 8.40 19.58 12.52
C GLY A 309 8.49 19.78 11.00
N LYS A 310 9.69 19.66 10.40
CA LYS A 310 9.92 19.84 8.96
C LYS A 310 10.82 18.77 8.34
N HIS A 311 11.73 18.19 9.10
CA HIS A 311 12.73 17.25 8.64
C HIS A 311 12.79 16.04 9.57
N LEU A 312 12.76 14.85 8.98
CA LEU A 312 12.98 13.59 9.66
C LEU A 312 14.44 13.16 9.43
N LYS A 313 15.20 12.96 10.52
CA LYS A 313 16.61 12.55 10.44
C LYS A 313 16.87 11.29 11.24
N LEU A 314 17.63 10.37 10.64
CA LEU A 314 18.12 9.18 11.33
C LEU A 314 19.19 9.58 12.35
N CYS A 315 19.02 9.14 13.59
CA CYS A 315 20.01 9.32 14.66
C CYS A 315 20.91 8.09 14.78
N HIS A 316 20.31 6.94 15.05
CA HIS A 316 21.02 5.67 15.14
C HIS A 316 20.08 4.48 14.95
N TYR A 317 20.62 3.40 14.39
CA TYR A 317 19.97 2.10 14.30
C TYR A 317 20.50 1.19 15.41
N LYS A 318 19.58 0.64 16.22
CA LYS A 318 19.89 -0.26 17.33
C LYS A 318 19.21 -1.59 17.09
N VAL A 319 20.02 -2.64 16.95
CA VAL A 319 19.58 -4.03 16.81
C VAL A 319 19.38 -4.63 18.20
N LYS A 320 18.30 -5.40 18.40
CA LYS A 320 18.02 -6.19 19.62
C LYS A 320 17.87 -5.41 20.94
N GLN A 321 16.89 -4.51 21.03
CA GLN A 321 16.42 -3.95 22.32
C GLN A 321 14.96 -4.34 22.60
N ALA A 322 14.75 -5.20 23.60
CA ALA A 322 13.42 -5.69 23.98
C ALA A 322 12.58 -4.70 24.83
N LEU A 323 13.22 -3.70 25.46
CA LEU A 323 12.59 -2.91 26.52
C LEU A 323 11.55 -1.89 26.03
N THR A 324 11.68 -1.37 24.81
CA THR A 324 10.80 -0.30 24.29
C THR A 324 9.45 -0.83 23.80
N ILE A 325 9.34 -2.13 23.51
CA ILE A 325 8.16 -2.79 22.95
C ILE A 325 6.99 -2.79 23.93
N LEU A 326 7.29 -3.02 25.22
CA LEU A 326 6.30 -2.97 26.29
C LEU A 326 5.80 -1.55 26.55
N GLN A 327 6.28 -0.52 25.85
CA GLN A 327 5.82 0.87 25.98
C GLN A 327 5.17 1.41 24.69
N SER A 328 5.40 0.78 23.53
CA SER A 328 4.94 1.25 22.21
C SER A 328 3.68 0.57 21.66
N THR A 329 3.24 -0.55 22.24
CA THR A 329 1.89 -1.13 22.05
C THR A 329 0.86 -0.53 22.99
#